data_AF-A0A131Y5V6-F1
#
_entry.id   AF-A0A131Y5V6-F1
#
_cell.length_a   1.000
_cell.length_b   1.000
_cell.length_c   1.000
_cell.angle_alpha   90.00
_cell.angle_beta   90.00
_cell.angle_gamma   90.00
#
_symmetry.space_group_name_H-M   'P 1'
#
loop_
_entity.id
_entity.type
_entity.pdbx_description
1 polymer ?
#
loop_
_entity_poly.entity_id
_entity_poly.type
_entity_poly.pdbx_seq_one_letter_code
_entity_poly.pdbx_strand_id
1 'polypeptide(L)' 'KVRPEVESRAGKTFAEFTPLKYKTQLVNGVNYFIKVRVGADQHIHIRAHKAFSGEVTFSAHQEDKSLEDEIVHFQ' A
#
# COMPACT_ATOMS: atom_id res chain seq x y z
N LYS A 1 5.82 2.63 -7.88
CA LYS A 1 6.54 1.35 -8.10
C LYS A 1 5.61 0.15 -8.02
N VAL A 2 4.79 0.02 -6.96
CA VAL A 2 3.93 -1.17 -6.75
C VAL A 2 2.54 -1.14 -7.40
N ARG A 3 2.12 -0.04 -8.02
CA ARG A 3 0.76 0.11 -8.57
C ARG A 3 0.33 -1.03 -9.50
N PRO A 4 1.12 -1.42 -10.52
CA PRO A 4 0.71 -2.49 -11.43
C PRO A 4 0.47 -3.84 -10.73
N GLU A 5 1.30 -4.16 -9.73
CA GLU A 5 1.19 -5.39 -8.94
C GLU A 5 -0.07 -5.38 -8.07
N VAL A 6 -0.41 -4.23 -7.51
CA VAL A 6 -1.62 -4.04 -6.68
C VAL A 6 -2.88 -4.14 -7.54
N GLU A 7 -2.92 -3.47 -8.70
CA GLU A 7 -4.05 -3.55 -9.65
C GLU A 7 -4.24 -4.98 -10.17
N SER A 8 -3.14 -5.67 -10.50
CA SER A 8 -3.18 -7.07 -10.90
C SER A 8 -3.76 -7.97 -9.79
N ARG A 9 -3.35 -7.78 -8.52
CA ARG A 9 -3.86 -8.60 -7.41
C ARG A 9 -5.28 -8.23 -6.99
N ALA A 10 -5.70 -6.98 -7.16
CA ALA A 10 -7.07 -6.53 -6.92
C ALA A 10 -8.03 -6.91 -8.06
N GLY A 11 -7.52 -7.36 -9.21
CA GLY A 11 -8.33 -7.70 -10.38
C GLY A 11 -9.02 -6.49 -11.02
N LYS A 12 -8.55 -5.26 -10.75
CA LYS A 12 -9.13 -4.01 -11.25
C LYS A 12 -8.09 -2.91 -11.34
N THR A 13 -8.34 -1.94 -12.21
CA THR A 13 -7.58 -0.69 -12.27
C THR A 13 -8.18 0.35 -11.35
N PHE A 14 -7.36 1.28 -10.87
CA PHE A 14 -7.80 2.39 -10.03
C PHE A 14 -7.87 3.70 -10.81
N ALA A 15 -8.83 4.57 -10.49
CA ALA A 15 -8.97 5.87 -11.14
C ALA A 15 -7.77 6.79 -10.80
N GLU A 16 -7.29 6.70 -9.57
CA GLU A 16 -6.07 7.36 -9.10
C GLU A 16 -5.23 6.42 -8.24
N PHE A 17 -4.05 6.87 -7.80
CA PHE A 17 -3.19 6.08 -6.93
C PHE A 17 -2.30 6.98 -6.10
N THR A 18 -2.94 7.80 -5.27
CA THR A 18 -2.29 8.89 -4.54
C THR A 18 -1.95 8.45 -3.10
N PRO A 19 -0.67 8.30 -2.74
CA PRO A 19 -0.30 7.99 -1.37
C PRO A 19 -0.58 9.19 -0.45
N LEU A 20 -1.25 8.95 0.68
CA LEU A 20 -1.65 10.00 1.62
C LEU A 20 -0.83 9.98 2.91
N LYS A 21 -0.66 8.79 3.50
CA LYS A 21 0.02 8.58 4.78
C LYS A 21 0.74 7.24 4.77
N TYR A 22 1.76 7.08 5.60
CA TYR A 22 2.41 5.79 5.79
C TYR A 22 2.87 5.58 7.24
N LYS A 23 3.04 4.32 7.60
CA LYS A 23 3.82 3.85 8.76
C LYS A 23 4.93 2.92 8.28
N THR A 24 5.96 2.77 9.09
CA THR A 24 7.09 1.89 8.80
C THR A 24 7.32 0.87 9.91
N GLN A 25 7.91 -0.25 9.53
CA GLN A 25 8.39 -1.27 10.46
C GLN A 25 9.77 -1.75 9.99
N LEU A 26 10.78 -1.62 10.85
CA LEU A 26 12.14 -2.08 10.58
C LEU A 26 12.21 -3.62 10.68
N VAL A 27 12.83 -4.23 9.68
CA VAL A 27 13.09 -5.69 9.56
C VAL A 27 14.45 -5.88 8.87
N ASN A 28 14.65 -6.99 8.14
CA ASN A 28 15.72 -7.11 7.14
C ASN A 28 15.39 -6.24 5.91
N GLY A 29 15.38 -4.93 6.11
CA GLY A 29 14.79 -3.91 5.24
C GLY A 29 13.75 -3.10 5.99
N VAL A 30 12.83 -2.46 5.27
CA VAL A 30 11.75 -1.67 5.85
C VAL A 30 10.43 -2.07 5.22
N ASN A 31 9.47 -2.49 6.03
CA ASN A 31 8.08 -2.60 5.58
C ASN A 31 7.45 -1.20 5.62
N TYR A 32 6.78 -0.82 4.55
CA TYR A 32 5.95 0.36 4.46
C TYR A 32 4.49 -0.06 4.42
N PHE A 33 3.69 0.50 5.31
CA PHE A 33 2.24 0.41 5.32
C PHE A 33 1.67 1.74 4.86
N ILE A 34 1.07 1.79 3.69
CA ILE A 34 0.77 3.03 2.97
C ILE A 34 -0.75 3.13 2.76
N LYS A 35 -1.36 4.22 3.20
CA LYS A 35 -2.72 4.58 2.81
C LYS A 35 -2.69 5.26 1.44
N VAL A 36 -3.44 4.73 0.49
CA VAL A 36 -3.51 5.22 -0.88
C VAL A 36 -4.95 5.53 -1.23
N ARG A 37 -5.22 6.73 -1.74
CA ARG A 37 -6.49 7.06 -2.37
C ARG A 37 -6.51 6.50 -3.78
N VAL A 38 -7.61 5.83 -4.12
CA VAL A 38 -7.78 5.14 -5.41
C VAL A 38 -9.01 5.59 -6.21
N GLY A 39 -9.84 6.43 -5.61
CA GLY A 39 -11.02 7.06 -6.20
C GLY A 39 -11.68 8.01 -5.21
N ALA A 40 -12.85 8.55 -5.58
CA ALA A 40 -13.64 9.42 -4.72
C ALA A 40 -14.03 8.66 -3.44
N ASP A 41 -13.53 9.12 -2.29
CA ASP A 41 -13.67 8.51 -0.97
C ASP A 41 -13.24 7.04 -0.84
N GLN A 42 -12.57 6.49 -1.85
CA GLN A 42 -12.08 5.12 -1.86
C GLN A 42 -10.59 5.08 -1.51
N HIS A 43 -10.25 4.28 -0.50
CA HIS A 43 -8.88 4.08 -0.07
C HIS A 43 -8.54 2.59 0.00
N ILE A 44 -7.25 2.32 -0.12
CA ILE A 44 -6.66 1.00 0.16
C ILE A 44 -5.46 1.19 1.08
N HIS A 45 -5.14 0.16 1.84
CA HIS A 45 -3.86 0.08 2.55
C HIS A 45 -2.95 -0.90 1.84
N ILE A 46 -1.69 -0.52 1.62
CA ILE A 46 -0.70 -1.33 0.91
C ILE A 46 0.46 -1.63 1.85
N ARG A 47 0.92 -2.88 1.82
CA ARG A 47 2.19 -3.29 2.39
C ARG A 47 3.20 -3.50 1.26
N ALA A 48 4.31 -2.77 1.34
CA ALA A 48 5.46 -2.96 0.46
C ALA A 48 6.72 -3.14 1.31
N HIS A 49 7.63 -3.99 0.86
CA HIS A 49 8.95 -4.17 1.49
C HIS A 49 10.00 -3.42 0.66
N LYS A 50 10.89 -2.71 1.35
CA LYS A 50 12.09 -2.13 0.77
C LYS A 50 13.31 -2.83 1.36
N ALA A 51 14.04 -3.57 0.54
CA ALA A 51 15.30 -4.16 0.94
C ALA A 51 16.36 -3.07 1.17
N PHE A 52 17.41 -3.36 1.95
CA PHE A 52 18.52 -2.42 2.15
C PHE A 52 19.28 -2.12 0.85
N SER A 53 19.22 -3.02 -0.13
CA SER A 53 19.71 -2.81 -1.50
C SER A 53 18.93 -1.72 -2.27
N GLY A 54 17.75 -1.32 -1.78
CA GLY A 54 16.87 -0.33 -2.40
C GLY A 54 15.79 -0.93 -3.29
N GLU A 55 15.79 -2.25 -3.51
CA GLU A 55 14.70 -2.96 -4.19
C GLU A 55 13.38 -2.80 -3.41
N VAL A 56 12.27 -2.61 -4.14
CA VAL A 56 10.94 -2.44 -3.56
C VAL A 56 10.00 -3.49 -4.15
N THR A 57 9.37 -4.27 -3.29
CA THR A 57 8.43 -5.33 -3.67
C THR A 57 7.08 -5.11 -3.00
N PHE A 58 6.01 -5.34 -3.75
CA PHE A 58 4.67 -5.45 -3.17
C PHE A 58 4.55 -6.72 -2.32
N SER A 59 3.83 -6.62 -1.20
CA SER A 59 3.57 -7.78 -0.32
C SER A 59 2.09 -8.11 -0.23
N ALA A 60 1.27 -7.11 0.12
CA ALA A 60 -0.16 -7.30 0.36
C ALA A 60 -0.94 -5.97 0.27
N HIS A 61 -2.25 -6.04 0.09
CA HIS A 61 -3.15 -4.90 0.20
C HIS A 61 -4.43 -5.26 0.96
N GLN A 62 -5.10 -4.23 1.48
CA GLN A 62 -6.45 -4.30 2.02
C GLN A 62 -7.34 -3.34 1.25
N GLU A 63 -8.51 -3.82 0.84
CA GLU A 63 -9.54 -3.03 0.17
C GLU A 63 -10.52 -2.42 1.17
N ASP A 64 -11.49 -1.66 0.63
CA ASP A 64 -12.60 -1.07 1.37
C ASP A 64 -12.17 -0.25 2.60
N LYS A 65 -11.15 0.59 2.42
CA LYS A 65 -10.69 1.54 3.45
C LYS A 65 -11.24 2.94 3.21
N SER A 66 -11.32 3.69 4.30
CA SER A 66 -11.73 5.08 4.38
C SER A 66 -10.53 6.01 4.69
N LEU A 67 -10.78 7.32 4.69
CA LEU A 67 -9.77 8.32 5.06
C LEU A 67 -9.45 8.27 6.57
N GLU A 68 -10.41 7.84 7.37
CA GLU A 68 -10.39 7.79 8.83
C GLU A 68 -9.70 6.54 9.35
N ASP A 69 -9.71 5.43 8.59
CA ASP A 69 -9.12 4.17 9.02
C ASP A 69 -7.64 4.29 9.40
N GLU A 70 -7.28 3.80 10.58
CA GLU A 70 -5.88 3.82 10.98
C GLU A 70 -5.05 2.84 10.13
N ILE A 71 -3.83 3.24 9.78
CA ILE A 71 -2.84 2.32 9.24
C ILE A 71 -2.39 1.39 10.37
N VAL A 72 -2.81 0.12 10.31
CA VAL A 72 -2.34 -0.95 11.20
C VAL A 72 -1.33 -1.83 10.47
N HIS A 73 -0.49 -2.55 11.21
CA HIS A 73 0.36 -3.57 10.61
C HIS A 73 -0.48 -4.79 10.23
N PHE A 74 -0.32 -5.26 9.00
CA PHE A 74 -0.97 -6.47 8.48
C PHE A 74 0.05 -7.34 7.72
N GLN A 75 -0.30 -8.60 7.50
CA GLN A 75 0.55 -9.52 6.76
C GLN A 75 0.20 -9.51 5.27
#